data_AF-A0AAU4PV32-F1
#
_entry.id   AF-A0AAU4PV32-F1
#
_cell.length_a   1.000
_cell.length_b   1.000
_cell.length_c   1.000
_cell.angle_alpha   90.00
_cell.angle_beta   90.00
_cell.angle_gamma   90.00
#
_symmetry.space_group_name_H-M   'P 1'
#
loop_
_entity.id
_entity.type
_entity.pdbx_description
1 polymer ?
#
loop_
_entity_poly.entity_id
_entity_poly.type
_entity_poly.pdbx_seq_one_letter_code
_entity_poly.pdbx_strand_id
1 'polypeptide(L)'
;MAATDDSDFDYPGDLLAGQAELHQIRAELLALLKRLPWSVEPHDAVIDTLGWRKMERAASPGWSEDDQAEVEKLRRRELELAVFVTCHRYWSELKGGDAVRARARLKHVHDEPAHDDLGNGEGPGNDEGPGNDEDPRA
;
A
#
# COMPACT_ATOMS: atom_id res chain seq x y z
N MET A 1 18.75 -27.92 -7.28
CA MET A 1 17.72 -26.97 -7.78
C MET A 1 18.13 -25.61 -7.26
N ALA A 2 18.66 -24.76 -8.14
CA ALA A 2 19.07 -23.42 -7.76
C ALA A 2 17.82 -22.63 -7.38
N ALA A 3 17.87 -21.97 -6.21
CA ALA A 3 16.89 -20.96 -5.85
C ALA A 3 17.10 -19.81 -6.82
N THR A 4 16.09 -19.57 -7.65
CA THR A 4 16.03 -18.39 -8.51
C THR A 4 15.97 -17.14 -7.61
N ASP A 5 16.92 -16.23 -7.84
CA ASP A 5 17.28 -15.05 -7.04
C ASP A 5 16.25 -13.91 -7.22
N ASP A 6 16.34 -12.83 -6.43
CA ASP A 6 15.32 -11.77 -6.27
C ASP A 6 14.94 -10.95 -7.55
N SER A 7 15.55 -11.29 -8.69
CA SER A 7 15.40 -10.70 -10.03
C SER A 7 14.84 -11.67 -11.09
N ASP A 8 14.50 -12.91 -10.73
CA ASP A 8 14.40 -14.03 -11.69
C ASP A 8 13.14 -14.14 -12.57
N PHE A 9 12.19 -13.21 -12.45
CA PHE A 9 10.96 -13.27 -13.24
C PHE A 9 10.99 -12.25 -14.38
N ASP A 10 11.30 -12.74 -15.59
CA ASP A 10 11.20 -11.97 -16.82
C ASP A 10 9.72 -11.74 -17.19
N TYR A 11 9.11 -10.71 -16.59
CA TYR A 11 7.72 -10.38 -16.85
C TYR A 11 7.52 -9.85 -18.29
N PRO A 12 6.47 -10.30 -18.99
CA PRO A 12 6.06 -9.69 -20.25
C PRO A 12 5.74 -8.20 -20.09
N GLY A 13 6.11 -7.40 -21.09
CA GLY A 13 5.94 -5.94 -21.06
C GLY A 13 4.49 -5.50 -20.95
N ASP A 14 3.55 -6.25 -21.52
CA ASP A 14 2.11 -6.01 -21.40
C ASP A 14 1.60 -6.29 -19.98
N LEU A 15 2.12 -7.33 -19.31
CA LEU A 15 1.82 -7.59 -17.90
C LEU A 15 2.35 -6.47 -16.99
N LEU A 16 3.58 -5.99 -17.25
CA LEU A 16 4.16 -4.86 -16.50
C LEU A 16 3.36 -3.56 -16.71
N ALA A 17 3.00 -3.27 -17.96
CA ALA A 17 2.17 -2.11 -18.30
C ALA A 17 0.78 -2.20 -17.66
N GLY A 18 0.13 -3.37 -17.73
CA GLY A 18 -1.16 -3.60 -17.09
C GLY A 18 -1.11 -3.46 -15.56
N GLN A 19 -0.03 -3.93 -14.93
CA GLN A 19 0.19 -3.74 -13.50
C GLN A 19 0.41 -2.25 -13.16
N ALA A 20 1.23 -1.53 -13.93
CA ALA A 20 1.47 -0.10 -13.73
C ALA A 20 0.17 0.71 -13.83
N GLU A 21 -0.62 0.44 -14.88
CA GLU A 21 -1.91 1.09 -15.09
C GLU A 21 -2.89 0.78 -13.94
N LEU A 22 -2.91 -0.47 -13.45
CA LEU A 22 -3.75 -0.85 -12.31
C LEU A 22 -3.39 -0.06 -11.05
N HIS A 23 -2.10 0.13 -10.77
CA HIS A 23 -1.65 0.96 -9.65
C HIS A 23 -2.05 2.43 -9.82
N GLN A 24 -1.89 2.97 -11.03
CA GLN A 24 -2.27 4.34 -11.34
C GLN A 24 -3.78 4.56 -11.14
N ILE A 25 -4.63 3.68 -11.69
CA ILE A 25 -6.10 3.77 -11.55
C ILE A 25 -6.52 3.67 -10.08
N ARG A 26 -5.88 2.81 -9.29
CA ARG A 26 -6.14 2.73 -7.84
C ARG A 26 -5.75 4.01 -7.12
N ALA A 27 -4.61 4.60 -7.46
CA ALA A 27 -4.18 5.86 -6.88
C ALA A 27 -5.17 7.00 -7.22
N GLU A 28 -5.61 7.08 -8.48
CA GLU A 28 -6.63 8.04 -8.94
C GLU A 28 -7.97 7.84 -8.23
N LEU A 29 -8.46 6.60 -8.14
CA LEU A 29 -9.70 6.27 -7.44
C LEU A 29 -9.61 6.66 -5.95
N LEU A 30 -8.49 6.36 -5.29
CA LEU A 30 -8.28 6.76 -3.89
C LEU A 30 -8.21 8.28 -3.72
N ALA A 31 -7.59 8.99 -4.65
CA ALA A 31 -7.54 10.45 -4.63
C ALA A 31 -8.93 11.07 -4.81
N LEU A 32 -9.74 10.52 -5.73
CA LEU A 32 -11.12 10.93 -5.94
C LEU A 32 -11.96 10.69 -4.68
N LEU A 33 -11.93 9.47 -4.13
CA LEU A 33 -12.71 9.13 -2.93
C LEU A 33 -12.33 9.96 -1.70
N LYS A 34 -11.08 10.43 -1.59
CA LYS A 34 -10.65 11.35 -0.52
C LYS A 34 -11.22 12.76 -0.67
N ARG A 35 -11.51 13.20 -1.90
CA ARG A 35 -12.12 14.51 -2.20
C ARG A 35 -13.64 14.49 -2.05
N LEU A 36 -14.26 13.36 -2.34
CA LEU A 36 -15.71 13.21 -2.30
C LEU A 36 -16.26 13.25 -0.87
N PRO A 37 -17.55 13.63 -0.71
CA PRO A 37 -18.25 13.49 0.55
C PRO A 37 -18.19 12.04 1.04
N TRP A 38 -18.16 11.87 2.37
CA TRP A 38 -17.96 10.56 2.99
C TRP A 38 -19.13 9.59 2.77
N SER A 39 -20.29 10.08 2.33
CA SER A 39 -21.46 9.26 1.97
C SER A 39 -21.83 9.48 0.51
N VAL A 40 -22.21 8.39 -0.17
CA VAL A 40 -22.71 8.38 -1.55
C VAL A 40 -24.11 8.97 -1.60
N GLU A 41 -25.00 8.55 -0.71
CA GLU A 41 -26.33 9.13 -0.57
C GLU A 41 -26.29 10.32 0.40
N PRO A 42 -27.21 11.29 0.28
CA PRO A 42 -27.39 12.32 1.29
C PRO A 42 -27.59 11.68 2.67
N HIS A 43 -26.82 12.13 3.66
CA HIS A 43 -26.86 11.60 5.02
C HIS A 43 -26.79 12.73 6.04
N ASP A 44 -27.69 12.71 7.02
CA ASP A 44 -27.67 13.67 8.12
C ASP A 44 -26.41 13.55 8.99
N ALA A 45 -26.12 14.58 9.78
CA ALA A 45 -25.02 14.55 10.72
C ALA A 45 -25.22 13.39 11.73
N VAL A 46 -24.19 12.58 11.92
CA VAL A 46 -24.18 11.48 12.87
C VAL A 46 -23.39 11.91 14.10
N ILE A 47 -24.04 11.92 15.25
CA ILE A 47 -23.41 12.16 16.55
C ILE A 47 -23.80 11.00 17.46
N ASP A 48 -22.85 10.11 17.74
CA ASP A 48 -23.00 9.05 18.74
C ASP A 48 -22.06 9.32 19.91
N THR A 49 -22.67 9.70 21.04
CA THR A 49 -22.01 9.93 22.33
C THR A 49 -22.27 8.81 23.33
N LEU A 50 -23.03 7.78 22.96
CA LEU A 50 -23.44 6.69 23.85
C LEU A 50 -22.60 5.42 23.65
N GLY A 51 -21.88 5.32 22.52
CA GLY A 51 -20.94 4.24 22.26
C GLY A 51 -19.65 4.30 23.09
N TRP A 52 -18.86 3.20 23.04
CA TRP A 52 -17.56 3.08 23.72
C TRP A 52 -16.52 4.12 23.23
N ARG A 53 -16.74 4.71 22.06
CA ARG A 53 -15.97 5.85 21.53
C ARG A 53 -16.91 6.88 20.92
N LYS A 54 -16.61 8.15 21.19
CA LYS A 54 -17.29 9.31 20.58
C LYS A 54 -17.14 9.26 19.06
N MET A 55 -18.25 9.27 18.33
CA MET A 55 -18.28 9.38 16.87
C MET A 55 -19.06 10.63 16.48
N GLU A 56 -18.41 11.54 15.76
CA GLU A 56 -19.04 12.70 15.15
C GLU A 56 -18.70 12.72 13.66
N ARG A 57 -19.73 12.78 12.81
CA ARG A 57 -19.61 12.97 11.36
C ARG A 57 -20.60 14.04 10.92
N ALA A 58 -20.10 15.05 10.22
CA ALA A 58 -20.95 16.10 9.67
C ALA A 58 -21.92 15.54 8.61
N ALA A 59 -23.02 16.26 8.35
CA ALA A 59 -23.94 15.89 7.29
C ALA A 59 -23.20 15.81 5.94
N SER A 60 -23.51 14.78 5.16
CA SER A 60 -23.00 14.59 3.80
C SER A 60 -24.10 14.92 2.80
N PRO A 61 -23.86 15.77 1.80
CA PRO A 61 -24.83 16.03 0.74
C PRO A 61 -25.00 14.86 -0.24
N GLY A 62 -24.17 13.81 -0.15
CA GLY A 62 -24.11 12.74 -1.15
C GLY A 62 -23.17 13.07 -2.30
N TRP A 63 -22.97 12.10 -3.20
CA TRP A 63 -22.22 12.27 -4.43
C TRP A 63 -23.13 12.85 -5.52
N SER A 64 -22.57 13.68 -6.39
CA SER A 64 -23.28 14.07 -7.61
C SER A 64 -23.32 12.90 -8.61
N GLU A 65 -24.21 12.99 -9.61
CA GLU A 65 -24.26 12.01 -10.70
C GLU A 65 -22.92 11.93 -11.45
N ASP A 66 -22.24 13.06 -11.63
CA ASP A 66 -20.92 13.14 -12.27
C ASP A 66 -19.85 12.44 -11.41
N ASP A 67 -19.85 12.67 -10.10
CA ASP A 67 -18.91 12.00 -9.19
C ASP A 67 -19.11 10.48 -9.19
N GLN A 68 -20.38 10.04 -9.19
CA GLN A 68 -20.72 8.62 -9.25
C GLN A 68 -20.29 8.00 -10.59
N ALA A 69 -20.52 8.69 -11.71
CA ALA A 69 -20.09 8.24 -13.03
C ALA A 69 -18.56 8.16 -13.15
N GLU A 70 -17.83 9.11 -12.57
CA GLU A 70 -16.36 9.11 -12.56
C GLU A 70 -15.81 7.93 -11.73
N VAL A 71 -16.35 7.70 -10.53
CA VAL A 71 -15.99 6.54 -9.70
C VAL A 71 -16.33 5.23 -10.41
N GLU A 72 -17.49 5.11 -11.04
CA GLU A 72 -17.89 3.90 -11.76
C GLU A 72 -16.96 3.62 -12.94
N LYS A 73 -16.60 4.65 -13.72
CA LYS A 73 -15.63 4.54 -14.82
C LYS A 73 -14.29 4.02 -14.33
N LEU A 74 -13.75 4.58 -13.23
CA LEU A 74 -12.49 4.14 -12.65
C LEU A 74 -12.57 2.70 -12.12
N ARG A 75 -13.64 2.33 -11.42
CA ARG A 75 -13.85 0.97 -10.91
C ARG A 75 -13.98 -0.06 -12.02
N ARG A 76 -14.65 0.30 -13.12
CA ARG A 76 -14.76 -0.56 -14.31
C ARG A 76 -13.39 -0.81 -14.91
N ARG A 77 -12.58 0.24 -15.07
CA ARG A 77 -11.21 0.10 -15.57
C ARG A 77 -10.32 -0.70 -14.63
N GLU A 78 -10.44 -0.47 -13.31
CA GLU A 78 -9.73 -1.25 -12.30
C GLU A 78 -10.08 -2.75 -12.42
N LEU A 79 -11.36 -3.09 -12.57
CA LEU A 79 -11.81 -4.46 -12.72
C LEU A 79 -11.25 -5.11 -14.00
N GLU A 80 -11.31 -4.41 -15.14
CA GLU A 80 -10.74 -4.89 -16.40
C GLU A 80 -9.25 -5.21 -16.26
N LEU A 81 -8.48 -4.28 -15.67
CA LEU A 81 -7.05 -4.46 -15.45
C LEU A 81 -6.75 -5.58 -14.44
N ALA A 82 -7.52 -5.67 -13.36
CA ALA A 82 -7.39 -6.76 -12.38
C ALA A 82 -7.63 -8.13 -13.03
N VAL A 83 -8.66 -8.25 -13.88
CA VAL A 83 -8.91 -9.48 -14.65
C VAL A 83 -7.76 -9.74 -15.63
N PHE A 84 -7.32 -8.74 -16.38
CA PHE A 84 -6.21 -8.88 -17.33
C PHE A 84 -4.94 -9.39 -16.64
N VAL A 85 -4.53 -8.74 -15.55
CA VAL A 85 -3.34 -9.13 -14.78
C VAL A 85 -3.51 -10.52 -14.18
N THR A 86 -4.65 -10.84 -13.56
CA THR A 86 -4.81 -12.13 -12.86
C THR A 86 -4.94 -13.33 -13.80
N CYS A 87 -5.55 -13.14 -14.97
CA CYS A 87 -5.78 -14.17 -15.98
C CYS A 87 -4.70 -14.19 -17.08
N HIS A 88 -3.60 -13.46 -16.89
CA HIS A 88 -2.55 -13.35 -17.90
C HIS A 88 -1.93 -14.70 -18.27
N ARG A 89 -1.65 -14.92 -19.57
CA ARG A 89 -1.06 -16.16 -20.10
C ARG A 89 0.26 -16.56 -19.43
N TYR A 90 1.06 -15.58 -19.00
CA TYR A 90 2.33 -15.79 -18.31
C TYR A 90 2.21 -16.72 -17.10
N TRP A 91 1.09 -16.67 -16.38
CA TRP A 91 0.89 -17.52 -15.21
C TRP A 91 0.78 -19.01 -15.54
N SER A 92 0.39 -19.35 -16.77
CA SER A 92 0.34 -20.74 -17.23
C SER A 92 1.72 -21.33 -17.52
N GLU A 93 2.73 -20.47 -17.70
CA GLU A 93 4.11 -20.85 -17.99
C GLU A 93 4.88 -21.21 -16.69
N LEU A 94 4.42 -20.70 -15.54
CA LEU A 94 5.01 -20.94 -14.22
C LEU A 94 4.39 -22.16 -13.52
N LYS A 95 5.20 -22.90 -12.76
CA LYS A 95 4.77 -24.12 -12.06
C LYS A 95 4.80 -23.94 -10.54
N GLY A 96 3.82 -24.55 -9.86
CA GLY A 96 3.82 -24.68 -8.40
C GLY A 96 4.00 -23.34 -7.66
N GLY A 97 4.94 -23.31 -6.72
CA GLY A 97 5.21 -22.13 -5.88
C GLY A 97 5.78 -20.93 -6.63
N ASP A 98 6.29 -21.11 -7.85
CA ASP A 98 6.91 -20.02 -8.62
C ASP A 98 5.87 -18.99 -9.06
N ALA A 99 4.67 -19.44 -9.44
CA ALA A 99 3.56 -18.56 -9.78
C ALA A 99 3.14 -17.66 -8.59
N VAL A 100 3.22 -18.19 -7.36
CA VAL A 100 2.92 -17.42 -6.14
C VAL A 100 3.99 -16.38 -5.88
N ARG A 101 5.29 -16.76 -5.97
CA ARG A 101 6.41 -15.82 -5.80
C ARG A 101 6.40 -14.73 -6.87
N ALA A 102 6.19 -15.10 -8.12
CA ALA A 102 6.11 -14.15 -9.24
C ALA A 102 4.93 -13.16 -9.08
N ARG A 103 3.76 -13.61 -8.60
CA ARG A 103 2.64 -12.71 -8.31
C ARG A 103 2.89 -11.79 -7.13
N ALA A 104 3.56 -12.28 -6.09
CA ALA A 104 3.94 -11.45 -4.94
C ALA A 104 4.90 -10.34 -5.38
N ARG A 105 5.91 -10.68 -6.19
CA ARG A 105 6.91 -9.74 -6.68
C ARG A 105 6.35 -8.73 -7.68
N LEU A 106 5.44 -9.13 -8.57
CA LEU A 106 4.81 -8.23 -9.55
C LEU A 106 4.18 -6.98 -8.91
N LYS A 107 3.64 -7.11 -7.68
CA LYS A 107 3.02 -5.99 -6.94
C LYS A 107 4.00 -4.88 -6.56
N HIS A 108 5.29 -5.19 -6.50
CA HIS A 108 6.36 -4.30 -6.05
C HIS A 108 7.28 -3.84 -7.18
N VAL A 109 7.03 -4.25 -8.42
CA VAL A 109 7.91 -3.90 -9.57
C VAL A 109 7.96 -2.38 -9.82
N HIS A 110 6.93 -1.67 -9.40
CA HIS A 110 6.83 -0.20 -9.54
C HIS A 110 7.09 0.54 -8.24
N ASP A 111 7.38 -0.18 -7.15
CA ASP A 111 7.85 0.48 -5.93
C ASP A 111 9.28 0.94 -6.22
N GLU A 112 9.57 2.23 -6.03
CA GLU A 112 10.97 2.68 -5.99
C GLU A 112 11.71 1.82 -4.95
N PRO A 113 12.96 1.40 -5.22
CA PRO A 113 13.72 0.66 -4.23
C PRO A 113 13.71 1.52 -2.98
N ALA A 114 13.14 0.98 -1.89
CA ALA A 114 13.17 1.63 -0.60
C ALA A 114 14.60 2.10 -0.40
N HIS A 115 14.79 3.42 -0.33
CA HIS A 115 16.07 3.97 0.07
C HIS A 115 16.23 3.48 1.51
N ASP A 116 16.93 2.36 1.67
CA ASP A 116 17.40 1.87 2.96
C ASP A 116 18.33 2.96 3.50
N ASP A 117 17.72 3.96 4.14
CA ASP A 117 18.39 4.91 4.99
C ASP A 117 18.80 4.15 6.25
N LEU A 118 19.79 3.27 6.08
CA LEU A 118 20.67 2.83 7.14
C LEU A 118 21.54 4.03 7.52
N GLY A 119 20.91 4.99 8.18
CA GLY A 119 21.56 6.02 8.98
C GLY A 119 22.27 5.36 10.15
N ASN A 120 23.39 4.71 9.87
CA ASN A 120 24.42 4.43 10.84
C ASN A 120 25.09 5.76 11.19
N GLY A 121 24.56 6.43 12.21
CA GLY A 121 25.15 7.59 12.86
C GLY A 121 25.20 7.34 14.35
N GLU A 122 26.29 6.71 14.79
CA GLU A 122 26.89 6.78 16.13
C GLU A 122 26.09 7.54 17.20
N GLY A 123 25.38 6.80 18.05
CA GLY A 123 25.13 7.26 19.41
C GLY A 123 26.45 7.19 20.18
N PRO A 124 26.88 8.23 20.90
CA PRO A 124 28.11 8.16 21.67
C PRO A 124 27.98 7.07 22.73
N GLY A 125 28.90 6.11 22.69
CA GLY A 125 29.02 5.07 23.70
C GLY A 125 29.28 5.71 25.05
N ASN A 126 28.29 5.64 25.93
CA ASN A 126 28.53 5.78 27.36
C ASN A 126 28.99 4.41 27.88
N ASP A 127 30.28 4.12 27.70
CA ASP A 127 30.99 3.14 28.50
C ASP A 127 32.21 3.86 29.07
N GLU A 128 32.13 4.17 30.37
CA GLU A 128 33.26 4.17 31.30
C GLU A 128 32.73 4.61 32.68
N GLY A 129 32.29 3.63 33.45
CA GLY A 129 32.48 3.71 34.90
C GLY A 129 33.93 3.29 35.21
N PRO A 130 34.57 3.98 36.15
CA PRO A 130 35.21 3.26 37.25
C PRO A 130 34.79 3.93 38.56
N GLY A 131 34.41 3.21 39.60
CA GLY A 131 35.28 2.30 40.34
C GLY A 131 35.10 2.70 41.80
N ASN A 132 34.53 1.81 42.59
CA ASN A 132 34.58 1.91 44.04
C ASN A 132 36.05 1.87 44.45
N ASP A 133 36.54 2.89 45.15
CA ASP A 133 37.67 2.74 46.06
C ASP A 133 37.41 3.58 47.30
N GLU A 134 37.62 2.92 48.43
CA GLU A 134 37.31 3.32 49.78
C GLU A 134 38.17 4.50 50.29
N ASP A 135 37.64 5.17 51.31
CA ASP A 135 38.24 6.12 52.25
C ASP A 135 39.73 5.83 52.59
N PRO A 136 40.57 6.85 52.92
CA PRO A 136 40.55 7.30 54.32
C PRO A 136 40.90 8.78 54.59
N ARG A 137 40.22 9.32 55.60
CA ARG A 137 40.71 10.28 56.64
C ARG A 137 41.07 11.73 56.22
N ALA A 138 40.29 12.66 56.77
CA ALA A 138 40.77 13.76 57.62
C ALA A 138 39.68 14.18 58.62
#